data_AF-A0A9D1KAS6-F1
#
_entry.id   AF-A0A9D1KAS6-F1
#
_cell.length_a   1.000
_cell.length_b   1.000
_cell.length_c   1.000
_cell.angle_alpha   90.00
_cell.angle_beta   90.00
_cell.angle_gamma   90.00
#
_symmetry.space_group_name_H-M   'P 1'
#
loop_
_entity.id
_entity.type
_entity.pdbx_description
1 polymer ?
#
loop_
_entity_poly.entity_id
_entity_poly.type
_entity_poly.pdbx_seq_one_letter_code
_entity_poly.pdbx_strand_id
1 'polypeptide(L)'
;NKGIIFFLTDLLDAKESLEVPIYFSFAFSILTLLVLVVSLVFAIIYFIKSFSSTRYTRHTLSMALISILAFLAFYYYQKIYLFSSAISLSTAGIIYIIFSVLILISAIVCYCYYNYKKINWKVYSMRLIIGILGCLFIVLSFAFLANKAYALSYDITYRTEYYTDNLTLTFSSISIIYGDLKTWGTALYAISPLYIILGFMMMYFFIQLFFEFQSPSKSLKLVGSIMAGLFIIFSIAQFVLIILSTTQLFDLVIEDIYNVELPSEITIDSSLTFAYTILVLVFNIIIGSIWYVWMILEKKLGKPKQQAIQNQTA
;
A
#
# COMPACT_ATOMS: atom_id res chain seq x y z
N ASN A 1 -15.61 15.43 20.14
CA ASN A 1 -16.71 15.15 19.19
C ASN A 1 -16.57 15.74 17.78
N LYS A 2 -15.57 16.60 17.46
CA LYS A 2 -15.43 17.21 16.13
C LYS A 2 -14.37 16.55 15.22
N GLY A 3 -13.86 15.36 15.53
CA GLY A 3 -12.74 14.75 14.78
C GLY A 3 -13.15 13.99 13.52
N ILE A 4 -14.19 13.17 13.60
CA ILE A 4 -14.69 12.36 12.47
C ILE A 4 -15.46 13.24 11.48
N ILE A 5 -16.17 14.26 11.98
CA ILE A 5 -16.97 15.17 11.16
C ILE A 5 -16.06 15.94 10.21
N PHE A 6 -14.97 16.58 10.67
CA PHE A 6 -14.06 17.31 9.77
C PHE A 6 -13.46 16.42 8.68
N PHE A 7 -13.08 15.19 9.00
CA PHE A 7 -12.50 14.28 8.01
C PHE A 7 -13.50 13.80 6.94
N LEU A 8 -14.76 13.55 7.34
CA LEU A 8 -15.84 13.23 6.40
C LEU A 8 -16.31 14.48 5.65
N THR A 9 -16.31 15.65 6.28
CA THR A 9 -16.62 16.94 5.67
C THR A 9 -15.59 17.31 4.62
N ASP A 10 -14.28 17.17 4.89
CA ASP A 10 -13.24 17.40 3.87
C ASP A 10 -13.38 16.45 2.67
N LEU A 11 -13.78 15.19 2.92
CA LEU A 11 -14.06 14.20 1.88
C LEU A 11 -15.35 14.53 1.10
N LEU A 12 -16.37 15.07 1.77
CA LEU A 12 -17.67 15.42 1.20
C LEU A 12 -17.63 16.77 0.46
N ASP A 13 -16.88 17.74 0.94
CA ASP A 13 -16.67 19.04 0.29
C ASP A 13 -15.85 18.85 -0.99
N ALA A 14 -14.90 17.91 -0.99
CA ALA A 14 -14.22 17.50 -2.21
C ALA A 14 -15.21 16.93 -3.24
N LYS A 15 -16.22 16.15 -2.82
CA LYS A 15 -17.19 15.44 -3.69
C LYS A 15 -17.86 16.32 -4.74
N GLU A 16 -18.17 17.57 -4.40
CA GLU A 16 -18.89 18.49 -5.30
C GLU A 16 -18.03 19.00 -6.46
N SER A 17 -16.71 18.83 -6.39
CA SER A 17 -15.74 19.22 -7.43
C SER A 17 -15.25 18.06 -8.30
N LEU A 18 -15.81 16.85 -8.13
CA LEU A 18 -15.23 15.62 -8.70
C LEU A 18 -15.95 15.14 -9.98
N GLU A 19 -15.18 14.89 -11.03
CA GLU A 19 -15.63 14.15 -12.21
C GLU A 19 -15.77 12.64 -11.92
N VAL A 20 -16.59 11.97 -12.75
CA VAL A 20 -17.35 10.74 -12.44
C VAL A 20 -16.56 9.50 -11.97
N PRO A 21 -15.26 9.27 -12.26
CA PRO A 21 -14.56 8.13 -11.65
C PRO A 21 -14.06 8.38 -10.18
N ILE A 22 -14.32 9.59 -9.65
CA ILE A 22 -14.35 10.06 -8.24
C ILE A 22 -14.94 9.06 -7.23
N TYR A 23 -16.04 8.45 -7.66
CA TYR A 23 -16.91 7.68 -6.78
C TYR A 23 -16.29 6.38 -6.30
N PHE A 24 -15.45 5.71 -7.10
CA PHE A 24 -14.74 4.50 -6.66
C PHE A 24 -13.73 4.82 -5.56
N SER A 25 -12.98 5.91 -5.73
CA SER A 25 -12.02 6.42 -4.74
C SER A 25 -12.71 6.85 -3.45
N PHE A 26 -13.84 7.54 -3.58
CA PHE A 26 -14.68 7.97 -2.46
C PHE A 26 -15.26 6.77 -1.70
N ALA A 27 -15.85 5.80 -2.42
CA ALA A 27 -16.43 4.60 -1.83
C ALA A 27 -15.37 3.74 -1.13
N PHE A 28 -14.20 3.57 -1.75
CA PHE A 28 -13.08 2.86 -1.12
C PHE A 28 -12.58 3.57 0.14
N SER A 29 -12.48 4.89 0.12
CA SER A 29 -12.09 5.72 1.27
C SER A 29 -13.07 5.56 2.44
N ILE A 30 -14.38 5.58 2.17
CA ILE A 30 -15.41 5.34 3.20
C ILE A 30 -15.33 3.90 3.74
N LEU A 31 -15.20 2.92 2.86
CA LEU A 31 -15.14 1.52 3.24
C LEU A 31 -13.94 1.24 4.16
N THR A 32 -12.76 1.72 3.78
CA THR A 32 -11.53 1.55 4.57
C THR A 32 -11.59 2.29 5.90
N LEU A 33 -12.22 3.47 5.95
CA LEU A 33 -12.49 4.17 7.21
C LEU A 33 -13.43 3.38 8.12
N LEU A 34 -14.51 2.80 7.57
CA LEU A 34 -15.45 2.00 8.33
C LEU A 34 -14.76 0.75 8.90
N VAL A 35 -13.94 0.07 8.10
CA VAL A 35 -13.13 -1.06 8.54
C VAL A 35 -12.19 -0.65 9.67
N LEU A 36 -11.50 0.48 9.55
CA LEU A 36 -10.62 1.03 10.58
C LEU A 36 -11.36 1.26 11.91
N VAL A 37 -12.52 1.92 11.87
CA VAL A 37 -13.29 2.22 13.08
C VAL A 37 -13.78 0.93 13.75
N VAL A 38 -14.36 0.01 12.97
CA VAL A 38 -14.87 -1.26 13.47
C VAL A 38 -13.74 -2.11 14.05
N SER A 39 -12.59 -2.20 13.37
CA SER A 39 -11.44 -2.97 13.84
C SER A 39 -10.85 -2.39 15.11
N LEU A 40 -10.81 -1.06 15.26
CA LEU A 40 -10.33 -0.39 16.47
C LEU A 40 -11.23 -0.69 17.67
N VAL A 41 -12.56 -0.60 17.50
CA VAL A 41 -13.53 -0.93 18.54
C VAL A 41 -13.35 -2.37 19.00
N PHE A 42 -13.24 -3.32 18.06
CA PHE A 42 -12.97 -4.71 18.41
C PHE A 42 -11.61 -4.91 19.06
N ALA A 43 -10.56 -4.20 18.63
CA ALA A 43 -9.24 -4.27 19.24
C ALA A 43 -9.30 -3.86 20.72
N ILE A 44 -10.03 -2.80 21.05
CA ILE A 44 -10.24 -2.35 22.45
C ILE A 44 -11.01 -3.41 23.24
N ILE A 45 -12.12 -3.93 22.70
CA ILE A 45 -12.95 -4.95 23.37
C ILE A 45 -12.11 -6.21 23.68
N TYR A 46 -11.34 -6.69 22.69
CA TYR A 46 -10.49 -7.86 22.89
C TYR A 46 -9.30 -7.55 23.80
N PHE A 47 -8.74 -6.35 23.77
CA PHE A 47 -7.70 -5.92 24.71
C PHE A 47 -8.19 -6.01 26.16
N ILE A 48 -9.38 -5.47 26.46
CA ILE A 48 -9.97 -5.58 27.80
C ILE A 48 -10.19 -7.06 28.17
N LYS A 49 -10.76 -7.86 27.27
CA LYS A 49 -10.98 -9.31 27.52
C LYS A 49 -9.68 -10.10 27.65
N SER A 50 -8.56 -9.60 27.13
CA SER A 50 -7.27 -10.28 27.22
C SER A 50 -6.71 -10.33 28.65
N PHE A 51 -7.13 -9.40 29.52
CA PHE A 51 -6.85 -9.46 30.95
C PHE A 51 -7.61 -10.60 31.65
N SER A 52 -8.76 -11.03 31.11
CA SER A 52 -9.56 -12.11 31.66
C SER A 52 -9.18 -13.49 31.09
N SER A 53 -8.72 -13.56 29.84
CA SER A 53 -8.30 -14.83 29.24
C SER A 53 -7.26 -14.65 28.14
N THR A 54 -6.20 -15.45 28.22
CA THR A 54 -5.09 -15.47 27.26
C THR A 54 -5.53 -15.80 25.83
N ARG A 55 -6.68 -16.45 25.64
CA ARG A 55 -7.24 -16.76 24.31
C ARG A 55 -7.52 -15.50 23.48
N TYR A 56 -7.81 -14.37 24.13
CA TYR A 56 -8.14 -13.12 23.45
C TYR A 56 -6.92 -12.32 23.00
N THR A 57 -5.73 -12.60 23.53
CA THR A 57 -4.49 -11.89 23.17
C THR A 57 -4.21 -11.94 21.66
N ARG A 58 -4.42 -13.10 21.03
CA ARG A 58 -4.26 -13.27 19.57
C ARG A 58 -5.30 -12.48 18.77
N HIS A 59 -6.53 -12.39 19.26
CA HIS A 59 -7.59 -11.60 18.63
C HIS A 59 -7.31 -10.11 18.73
N THR A 60 -6.87 -9.63 19.90
CA THR A 60 -6.43 -8.24 20.09
C THR A 60 -5.34 -7.86 19.10
N LEU A 61 -4.32 -8.70 18.99
CA LEU A 61 -3.19 -8.48 18.09
C LEU A 61 -3.63 -8.44 16.61
N SER A 62 -4.51 -9.35 16.21
CA SER A 62 -5.04 -9.41 14.85
C SER A 62 -5.89 -8.18 14.51
N MET A 63 -6.75 -7.71 15.43
CA MET A 63 -7.61 -6.55 15.18
C MET A 63 -6.82 -5.23 15.24
N ALA A 64 -5.84 -5.11 16.13
CA ALA A 64 -4.93 -3.97 16.17
C ALA A 64 -4.10 -3.87 14.89
N LEU A 65 -3.63 -5.01 14.39
CA LEU A 65 -2.93 -5.11 13.12
C LEU A 65 -3.81 -4.68 11.93
N ILE A 66 -5.02 -5.22 11.84
CA ILE A 66 -5.98 -4.84 10.79
C ILE A 66 -6.26 -3.33 10.82
N SER A 67 -6.34 -2.74 12.01
CA SER A 67 -6.55 -1.29 12.16
C SER A 67 -5.40 -0.48 11.56
N ILE A 68 -4.15 -0.84 11.87
CA ILE A 68 -2.97 -0.16 11.30
C ILE A 68 -2.91 -0.34 9.78
N LEU A 69 -3.20 -1.54 9.28
CA LEU A 69 -3.19 -1.81 7.85
C LEU A 69 -4.30 -1.07 7.10
N ALA A 70 -5.51 -1.00 7.66
CA ALA A 70 -6.61 -0.23 7.11
C ALA A 70 -6.27 1.27 7.05
N PHE A 71 -5.61 1.77 8.10
CA PHE A 71 -5.11 3.14 8.14
C PHE A 71 -4.05 3.40 7.04
N LEU A 72 -3.04 2.54 6.93
CA LEU A 72 -1.99 2.70 5.92
C LEU A 72 -2.57 2.60 4.49
N ALA A 73 -3.49 1.65 4.26
CA ALA A 73 -4.21 1.51 2.99
C ALA A 73 -4.93 2.79 2.63
N PHE A 74 -5.69 3.36 3.57
CA PHE A 74 -6.37 4.63 3.39
C PHE A 74 -5.38 5.77 3.08
N TYR A 75 -4.34 5.93 3.91
CA TYR A 75 -3.35 7.00 3.78
C TYR A 75 -2.65 6.99 2.41
N TYR A 76 -2.12 5.83 2.00
CA TYR A 76 -1.44 5.72 0.72
C TYR A 76 -2.42 5.84 -0.45
N TYR A 77 -3.65 5.33 -0.33
CA TYR A 77 -4.65 5.50 -1.37
C TYR A 77 -4.95 6.97 -1.65
N GLN A 78 -5.23 7.76 -0.59
CA GLN A 78 -5.45 9.19 -0.75
C GLN A 78 -4.25 9.89 -1.38
N LYS A 79 -3.05 9.61 -0.88
CA LYS A 79 -1.82 10.25 -1.36
C LYS A 79 -1.50 9.96 -2.82
N ILE A 80 -1.84 8.76 -3.32
CA ILE A 80 -1.55 8.36 -4.70
C ILE A 80 -2.64 8.86 -5.68
N TYR A 81 -3.92 8.84 -5.27
CA TYR A 81 -5.06 8.95 -6.18
C TYR A 81 -5.98 10.16 -5.93
N LEU A 82 -5.72 11.05 -4.97
CA LEU A 82 -6.53 12.25 -4.76
C LEU A 82 -5.64 13.49 -4.76
N PHE A 83 -5.51 14.18 -5.91
CA PHE A 83 -4.90 15.51 -5.97
C PHE A 83 -5.86 16.52 -5.34
N SER A 84 -5.33 17.45 -4.56
CA SER A 84 -6.01 18.34 -3.59
C SER A 84 -6.17 17.78 -2.18
N SER A 85 -6.02 16.47 -1.94
CA SER A 85 -5.92 15.99 -0.56
C SER A 85 -4.48 16.17 -0.02
N ALA A 86 -4.02 17.42 0.01
CA ALA A 86 -3.23 17.91 1.13
C ALA A 86 -4.11 17.98 2.41
N ILE A 87 -5.05 17.04 2.57
CA ILE A 87 -5.69 16.74 3.83
C ILE A 87 -4.55 16.18 4.66
N SER A 88 -3.81 17.07 5.32
CA SER A 88 -3.01 16.70 6.47
C SER A 88 -3.93 15.83 7.29
N LEU A 89 -3.45 14.64 7.64
CA LEU A 89 -4.16 13.77 8.55
C LEU A 89 -4.62 14.66 9.71
N SER A 90 -5.92 14.92 9.80
CA SER A 90 -6.40 15.87 10.80
C SER A 90 -5.95 15.35 12.16
N THR A 91 -5.90 16.21 13.18
CA THR A 91 -5.43 15.83 14.52
C THR A 91 -6.07 14.51 15.01
N ALA A 92 -7.32 14.24 14.61
CA ALA A 92 -8.00 12.96 14.86
C ALA A 92 -7.31 11.75 14.23
N GLY A 93 -6.94 11.81 12.94
CA GLY A 93 -6.21 10.74 12.25
C GLY A 93 -4.86 10.44 12.91
N ILE A 94 -4.13 11.48 13.34
CA ILE A 94 -2.84 11.33 14.03
C ILE A 94 -3.04 10.60 15.37
N ILE A 95 -4.06 11.00 16.14
CA ILE A 95 -4.40 10.34 17.40
C ILE A 95 -4.77 8.87 17.18
N TYR A 96 -5.52 8.54 16.13
CA TYR A 96 -5.89 7.14 15.82
C TYR A 96 -4.67 6.27 15.47
N ILE A 97 -3.69 6.80 14.73
CA ILE A 97 -2.43 6.06 14.48
C ILE A 97 -1.72 5.78 15.79
N ILE A 98 -1.50 6.83 16.60
CA ILE A 98 -0.77 6.71 17.87
C ILE A 98 -1.46 5.67 18.75
N PHE A 99 -2.79 5.73 18.85
CA PHE A 99 -3.56 4.78 19.64
C PHE A 99 -3.47 3.35 19.10
N SER A 100 -3.54 3.16 17.78
CA SER A 100 -3.42 1.84 17.14
C SER A 100 -2.02 1.24 17.35
N VAL A 101 -0.97 2.05 17.23
CA VAL A 101 0.42 1.64 17.48
C VAL A 101 0.62 1.28 18.95
N LEU A 102 0.07 2.06 19.89
CA LEU A 102 0.14 1.75 21.32
C LEU A 102 -0.55 0.42 21.63
N ILE A 103 -1.77 0.21 21.11
CA ILE A 103 -2.47 -1.08 21.28
C ILE A 103 -1.65 -2.22 20.70
N LEU A 104 -1.05 -2.04 19.51
CA LEU A 104 -0.21 -3.06 18.90
C LEU A 104 0.99 -3.39 19.80
N ILE A 105 1.74 -2.40 20.27
CA ILE A 105 2.89 -2.61 21.16
C ILE A 105 2.47 -3.33 22.44
N SER A 106 1.38 -2.89 23.09
CA SER A 106 0.85 -3.54 24.28
C SER A 106 0.43 -4.99 24.01
N ALA A 107 -0.23 -5.26 22.87
CA ALA A 107 -0.61 -6.61 22.47
C ALA A 107 0.62 -7.50 22.20
N ILE A 108 1.68 -6.96 21.58
CA ILE A 108 2.95 -7.66 21.34
C ILE A 108 3.59 -8.04 22.68
N VAL A 109 3.68 -7.09 23.62
CA VAL A 109 4.28 -7.33 24.95
C VAL A 109 3.52 -8.43 25.68
N CYS A 110 2.19 -8.32 25.77
CA CYS A 110 1.36 -9.36 26.39
C CYS A 110 1.55 -10.72 25.72
N TYR A 111 1.53 -10.75 24.38
CA TYR A 111 1.64 -11.99 23.62
C TYR A 111 3.00 -12.69 23.78
N CYS A 112 4.10 -11.93 23.74
CA CYS A 112 5.45 -12.44 23.97
C CYS A 112 5.63 -12.93 25.42
N TYR A 113 5.11 -12.19 26.40
CA TYR A 113 5.16 -12.57 27.81
C TYR A 113 4.49 -13.93 28.06
N TYR A 114 3.28 -14.14 27.53
CA TYR A 114 2.55 -15.39 27.72
C TYR A 114 3.14 -16.61 26.99
N ASN A 115 3.93 -16.41 25.94
CA ASN A 115 4.42 -17.50 25.08
C ASN A 115 5.94 -17.73 25.14
N TYR A 116 6.69 -17.00 25.96
CA TYR A 116 8.17 -17.05 26.02
C TYR A 116 8.77 -18.46 26.04
N LYS A 117 8.21 -19.38 26.83
CA LYS A 117 8.72 -20.76 26.98
C LYS A 117 8.48 -21.67 25.75
N LYS A 118 7.65 -21.26 24.79
CA LYS A 118 7.28 -22.05 23.60
C LYS A 118 8.08 -21.66 22.35
N ILE A 119 8.98 -20.70 22.45
CA ILE A 119 9.67 -20.10 21.30
C ILE A 119 10.95 -20.88 20.96
N ASN A 120 11.02 -21.41 19.75
CA ASN A 120 12.30 -21.82 19.16
C ASN A 120 12.97 -20.60 18.53
N TRP A 121 13.92 -20.01 19.25
CA TRP A 121 14.60 -18.76 18.86
C TRP A 121 15.23 -18.80 17.47
N LYS A 122 15.81 -19.93 17.04
CA LYS A 122 16.43 -20.03 15.70
C LYS A 122 15.40 -19.88 14.58
N VAL A 123 14.26 -20.56 14.71
CA VAL A 123 13.17 -20.49 13.73
C VAL A 123 12.45 -19.15 13.80
N TYR A 124 12.27 -18.63 15.01
CA TYR A 124 11.64 -17.33 15.25
C TYR A 124 12.45 -16.16 14.65
N SER A 125 13.78 -16.15 14.81
CA SER A 125 14.63 -15.10 14.23
C SER A 125 14.55 -15.06 12.70
N MET A 126 14.50 -16.23 12.03
CA MET A 126 14.31 -16.28 10.58
C MET A 126 12.93 -15.75 10.15
N ARG A 127 11.87 -16.10 10.89
CA ARG A 127 10.51 -15.55 10.67
C ARG A 127 10.49 -14.03 10.79
N LEU A 128 11.20 -13.51 11.78
CA LEU A 128 11.28 -12.08 12.06
C LEU A 128 11.99 -11.33 10.93
N ILE A 129 13.14 -11.83 10.45
CA ILE A 129 13.88 -11.22 9.33
C ILE A 129 13.01 -11.19 8.06
N ILE A 130 12.39 -12.32 7.72
CA ILE A 130 11.53 -12.43 6.53
C ILE A 130 10.32 -11.50 6.64
N GLY A 131 9.66 -11.48 7.79
CA GLY A 131 8.52 -10.60 8.04
C GLY A 131 8.90 -9.12 7.95
N ILE A 132 10.05 -8.71 8.52
CA ILE A 132 10.53 -7.32 8.43
C ILE A 132 10.82 -6.95 6.98
N LEU A 133 11.57 -7.79 6.25
CA LEU A 133 11.91 -7.51 4.85
C LEU A 133 10.65 -7.38 3.99
N GLY A 134 9.70 -8.31 4.13
CA GLY A 134 8.43 -8.25 3.40
C GLY A 134 7.64 -6.97 3.68
N CYS A 135 7.49 -6.59 4.96
CA CYS A 135 6.82 -5.35 5.34
C CYS A 135 7.54 -4.10 4.81
N LEU A 136 8.87 -4.07 4.92
CA LEU A 136 9.69 -2.95 4.50
C LEU A 136 9.54 -2.69 3.00
N PHE A 137 9.65 -3.74 2.17
CA PHE A 137 9.48 -3.58 0.72
C PHE A 137 8.06 -3.15 0.35
N ILE A 138 7.02 -3.61 1.08
CA ILE A 138 5.64 -3.16 0.82
C ILE A 138 5.52 -1.67 1.09
N VAL A 139 5.98 -1.20 2.25
CA VAL A 139 5.94 0.23 2.61
C VAL A 139 6.76 1.06 1.64
N LEU A 140 7.95 0.59 1.24
CA LEU A 140 8.79 1.26 0.23
C LEU A 140 8.08 1.35 -1.13
N SER A 141 7.44 0.27 -1.59
CA SER A 141 6.70 0.28 -2.86
C SER A 141 5.61 1.37 -2.86
N PHE A 142 4.81 1.47 -1.81
CA PHE A 142 3.78 2.49 -1.72
C PHE A 142 4.35 3.89 -1.49
N ALA A 143 5.47 4.02 -0.77
CA ALA A 143 6.14 5.31 -0.56
C ALA A 143 6.72 5.88 -1.86
N PHE A 144 7.35 5.05 -2.70
CA PHE A 144 7.86 5.47 -4.01
C PHE A 144 6.70 5.82 -4.95
N LEU A 145 5.68 4.98 -5.02
CA LEU A 145 4.51 5.22 -5.86
C LEU A 145 3.78 6.53 -5.47
N ALA A 146 3.67 6.80 -4.17
CA ALA A 146 3.03 8.00 -3.64
C ALA A 146 3.89 9.27 -3.74
N ASN A 147 5.19 9.14 -4.06
CA ASN A 147 6.07 10.28 -4.25
C ASN A 147 6.04 10.76 -5.70
N LYS A 148 6.32 9.85 -6.64
CA LYS A 148 6.27 10.10 -8.08
C LYS A 148 5.92 8.80 -8.78
N ALA A 149 4.83 8.75 -9.53
CA ALA A 149 4.55 7.57 -10.36
C ALA A 149 5.30 7.66 -11.70
N TYR A 150 5.22 8.81 -12.35
CA TYR A 150 5.97 9.17 -13.55
C TYR A 150 6.49 10.59 -13.39
N ALA A 151 7.39 11.03 -14.26
CA ALA A 151 7.64 12.44 -14.46
C ALA A 151 7.61 12.76 -15.94
N LEU A 152 6.78 13.74 -16.28
CA LEU A 152 6.64 14.31 -17.61
C LEU A 152 7.14 15.75 -17.54
N SER A 153 8.19 16.07 -18.28
CA SER A 153 8.80 17.40 -18.28
C SER A 153 8.77 18.00 -19.68
N TYR A 154 8.44 19.28 -19.76
CA TYR A 154 8.50 20.10 -20.97
C TYR A 154 9.46 21.26 -20.71
N ASP A 155 10.47 21.38 -21.55
CA ASP A 155 11.40 22.49 -21.57
C ASP A 155 11.00 23.41 -22.72
N ILE A 156 10.46 24.58 -22.36
CA ILE A 156 10.00 25.60 -23.30
C ILE A 156 11.09 26.66 -23.37
N THR A 157 11.72 26.81 -24.53
CA THR A 157 12.70 27.86 -24.80
C THR A 157 12.06 28.91 -25.69
N TYR A 158 12.11 30.16 -25.24
CA TYR A 158 11.66 31.33 -25.98
C TYR A 158 12.86 32.18 -26.37
N ARG A 159 12.99 32.49 -27.67
CA ARG A 159 14.14 33.23 -28.19
C ARG A 159 13.68 34.45 -29.00
N THR A 160 13.96 35.63 -28.48
CA THR A 160 13.82 36.90 -29.20
C THR A 160 15.18 37.40 -29.69
N GLU A 161 15.20 38.47 -30.49
CA GLU A 161 16.45 39.13 -30.92
C GLU A 161 17.37 39.56 -29.76
N TYR A 162 16.81 39.79 -28.56
CA TYR A 162 17.55 40.36 -27.42
C TYR A 162 17.74 39.41 -26.23
N TYR A 163 16.90 38.37 -26.08
CA TYR A 163 16.90 37.47 -24.92
C TYR A 163 16.56 36.02 -25.29
N THR A 164 17.10 35.07 -24.52
CA THR A 164 16.72 33.65 -24.55
C THR A 164 16.31 33.23 -23.14
N ASP A 165 15.03 32.87 -22.95
CA ASP A 165 14.48 32.42 -21.68
C ASP A 165 14.05 30.95 -21.77
N ASN A 166 14.27 30.20 -20.68
CA ASN A 166 13.93 28.79 -20.56
C ASN A 166 12.96 28.56 -19.40
N LEU A 167 11.86 27.85 -19.65
CA LEU A 167 10.88 27.45 -18.65
C LEU A 167 10.72 25.92 -18.68
N THR A 168 11.01 25.26 -17.55
CA THR A 168 10.77 23.83 -17.37
C THR A 168 9.46 23.61 -16.61
N LEU A 169 8.48 22.99 -17.24
CA LEU A 169 7.24 22.52 -16.61
C LEU A 169 7.36 21.01 -16.33
N THR A 170 7.05 20.56 -15.11
CA THR A 170 7.12 19.13 -14.75
C THR A 170 5.86 18.66 -14.04
N PHE A 171 5.27 17.58 -14.56
CA PHE A 171 4.09 16.90 -14.03
C PHE A 171 4.49 15.52 -13.50
N SER A 172 4.02 15.12 -12.31
CA SER A 172 4.44 13.85 -11.71
C SER A 172 3.41 13.18 -10.79
N SER A 173 2.16 12.98 -11.28
CA SER A 173 1.09 12.37 -10.48
C SER A 173 0.09 11.55 -11.29
N ILE A 174 -0.31 10.38 -10.77
CA ILE A 174 -1.36 9.53 -11.38
C ILE A 174 -2.71 10.28 -11.50
N SER A 175 -2.98 11.24 -10.63
CA SER A 175 -4.21 12.03 -10.71
C SER A 175 -4.31 12.89 -11.97
N ILE A 176 -3.18 13.26 -12.59
CA ILE A 176 -3.16 14.12 -13.78
C ILE A 176 -3.51 13.32 -15.04
N ILE A 177 -3.22 12.02 -15.05
CA ILE A 177 -3.59 11.06 -16.11
C ILE A 177 -5.10 11.02 -16.38
N TYR A 178 -5.89 11.54 -15.45
CA TYR A 178 -7.30 11.25 -15.32
C TYR A 178 -8.25 12.30 -15.87
N GLY A 179 -7.77 13.50 -16.20
CA GLY A 179 -8.61 14.63 -16.61
C GLY A 179 -9.44 14.43 -17.89
N ASP A 180 -9.48 13.21 -18.45
CA ASP A 180 -10.28 12.89 -19.63
C ASP A 180 -10.95 11.49 -19.53
N LEU A 181 -12.28 11.48 -19.74
CA LEU A 181 -13.25 10.41 -19.45
C LEU A 181 -13.15 9.17 -20.37
N LYS A 182 -12.26 9.16 -21.38
CA LYS A 182 -12.16 8.09 -22.40
C LYS A 182 -10.80 7.40 -22.46
N THR A 183 -10.09 7.29 -21.34
CA THR A 183 -8.69 6.81 -21.32
C THR A 183 -8.48 5.56 -20.47
N TRP A 184 -7.30 4.93 -20.66
CA TRP A 184 -6.76 3.87 -19.78
C TRP A 184 -6.70 4.27 -18.29
N GLY A 185 -6.75 5.58 -17.99
CA GLY A 185 -6.79 6.13 -16.64
C GLY A 185 -8.04 5.69 -15.84
N THR A 186 -9.18 5.48 -16.49
CA THR A 186 -10.40 4.98 -15.80
C THR A 186 -10.22 3.53 -15.33
N ALA A 187 -9.60 2.69 -16.17
CA ALA A 187 -9.30 1.30 -15.81
C ALA A 187 -8.27 1.24 -14.67
N LEU A 188 -7.25 2.11 -14.71
CA LEU A 188 -6.23 2.24 -13.66
C LEU A 188 -6.86 2.56 -12.29
N TYR A 189 -7.84 3.47 -12.25
CA TYR A 189 -8.58 3.79 -11.02
C TYR A 189 -9.52 2.68 -10.55
N ALA A 190 -10.13 1.94 -11.47
CA ALA A 190 -11.02 0.84 -11.10
C ALA A 190 -10.24 -0.30 -10.42
N ILE A 191 -9.00 -0.57 -10.85
CA ILE A 191 -8.18 -1.65 -10.29
C ILE A 191 -7.33 -1.22 -9.09
N SER A 192 -7.07 0.09 -8.92
CA SER A 192 -6.16 0.58 -7.87
C SER A 192 -6.57 0.25 -6.43
N PRO A 193 -7.87 0.23 -6.04
CA PRO A 193 -8.29 -0.22 -4.72
C PRO A 193 -7.87 -1.68 -4.47
N LEU A 194 -8.02 -2.54 -5.47
CA LEU A 194 -7.70 -3.95 -5.35
C LEU A 194 -6.18 -4.16 -5.24
N TYR A 195 -5.38 -3.42 -6.01
CA TYR A 195 -3.93 -3.39 -5.87
C TYR A 195 -3.49 -3.01 -4.44
N ILE A 196 -4.10 -1.96 -3.86
CA ILE A 196 -3.82 -1.51 -2.50
C ILE A 196 -4.24 -2.55 -1.46
N ILE A 197 -5.46 -3.11 -1.58
CA ILE A 197 -5.94 -4.18 -0.69
C ILE A 197 -4.96 -5.36 -0.71
N LEU A 198 -4.56 -5.82 -1.90
CA LEU A 198 -3.65 -6.97 -2.04
C LEU A 198 -2.28 -6.68 -1.40
N GLY A 199 -1.75 -5.46 -1.56
CA GLY A 199 -0.49 -5.05 -0.91
C GLY A 199 -0.56 -5.11 0.63
N PHE A 200 -1.63 -4.58 1.22
CA PHE A 200 -1.79 -4.62 2.68
C PHE A 200 -2.23 -6.00 3.21
N MET A 201 -2.89 -6.82 2.39
CA MET A 201 -3.09 -8.25 2.70
C MET A 201 -1.77 -9.01 2.72
N MET A 202 -0.85 -8.74 1.79
CA MET A 202 0.51 -9.31 1.85
C MET A 202 1.25 -8.85 3.10
N MET A 203 1.12 -7.57 3.48
CA MET A 203 1.72 -7.04 4.71
C MET A 203 1.15 -7.74 5.95
N TYR A 204 -0.16 -8.01 5.98
CA TYR A 204 -0.80 -8.80 7.02
C TYR A 204 -0.14 -10.18 7.19
N PHE A 205 0.06 -10.92 6.09
CA PHE A 205 0.69 -12.24 6.13
C PHE A 205 2.15 -12.19 6.61
N PHE A 206 2.91 -11.15 6.25
CA PHE A 206 4.27 -10.98 6.77
C PHE A 206 4.28 -10.65 8.26
N ILE A 207 3.36 -9.82 8.73
CA ILE A 207 3.27 -9.45 10.15
C ILE A 207 2.82 -10.66 11.00
N GLN A 208 2.00 -11.56 10.47
CA GLN A 208 1.67 -12.81 11.16
C GLN A 208 2.92 -13.65 11.50
N LEU A 209 4.01 -13.54 10.73
CA LEU A 209 5.27 -14.24 11.03
C LEU A 209 5.91 -13.78 12.35
N PHE A 210 5.60 -12.58 12.82
CA PHE A 210 6.07 -12.08 14.11
C PHE A 210 5.38 -12.77 15.29
N PHE A 211 4.20 -13.37 15.06
CA PHE A 211 3.33 -13.83 16.13
C PHE A 211 3.05 -15.33 16.09
N GLU A 212 3.03 -15.96 14.92
CA GLU A 212 2.86 -17.40 14.86
C GLU A 212 4.17 -18.11 15.22
N PHE A 213 4.18 -18.85 16.34
CA PHE A 213 5.31 -19.69 16.78
C PHE A 213 5.26 -21.12 16.21
N GLN A 214 4.11 -21.51 15.66
CA GLN A 214 3.89 -22.79 14.98
C GLN A 214 3.81 -22.58 13.47
N SER A 215 3.97 -23.64 12.69
CA SER A 215 3.72 -23.58 11.24
C SER A 215 2.28 -23.11 11.00
N PRO A 216 2.04 -22.18 10.06
CA PRO A 216 0.68 -21.88 9.62
C PRO A 216 -0.01 -23.14 9.07
N SER A 217 -1.34 -23.18 9.13
CA SER A 217 -2.11 -24.31 8.58
C SER A 217 -1.91 -24.42 7.06
N LYS A 218 -2.13 -25.61 6.49
CA LYS A 218 -2.05 -25.81 5.02
C LYS A 218 -2.97 -24.85 4.26
N SER A 219 -4.16 -24.55 4.80
CA SER A 219 -5.11 -23.61 4.21
C SER A 219 -4.56 -22.18 4.20
N LEU A 220 -3.99 -21.69 5.30
CA LEU A 220 -3.44 -20.34 5.39
C LEU A 220 -2.25 -20.15 4.43
N LYS A 221 -1.42 -21.20 4.28
CA LYS A 221 -0.32 -21.25 3.30
C LYS A 221 -0.79 -21.14 1.86
N LEU A 222 -1.86 -21.87 1.51
CA LEU A 222 -2.46 -21.81 0.18
C LEU A 222 -3.03 -20.41 -0.10
N VAL A 223 -3.82 -19.87 0.84
CA VAL A 223 -4.40 -18.52 0.71
C VAL A 223 -3.31 -17.47 0.54
N GLY A 224 -2.27 -17.48 1.38
CA GLY A 224 -1.18 -16.51 1.26
C GLY A 224 -0.41 -16.63 -0.07
N SER A 225 -0.26 -17.84 -0.62
CA SER A 225 0.36 -18.04 -1.94
C SER A 225 -0.50 -17.54 -3.09
N ILE A 226 -1.82 -17.75 -3.02
CA ILE A 226 -2.78 -17.19 -3.97
C ILE A 226 -2.74 -15.65 -3.91
N MET A 227 -2.75 -15.09 -2.70
CA MET A 227 -2.68 -13.63 -2.50
C MET A 227 -1.38 -13.04 -3.02
N ALA A 228 -0.24 -13.72 -2.82
CA ALA A 228 1.04 -13.31 -3.40
C ALA A 228 0.99 -13.31 -4.94
N GLY A 229 0.45 -14.36 -5.55
CA GLY A 229 0.28 -14.43 -7.00
C GLY A 229 -0.61 -13.32 -7.55
N LEU A 230 -1.79 -13.11 -6.94
CA LEU A 230 -2.69 -12.02 -7.30
C LEU A 230 -2.03 -10.66 -7.13
N PHE A 231 -1.32 -10.41 -6.03
CA PHE A 231 -0.62 -9.15 -5.80
C PHE A 231 0.41 -8.85 -6.89
N ILE A 232 1.19 -9.85 -7.34
CA ILE A 232 2.13 -9.68 -8.46
C ILE A 232 1.39 -9.38 -9.77
N ILE A 233 0.32 -10.11 -10.09
CA ILE A 233 -0.46 -9.89 -11.32
C ILE A 233 -1.04 -8.47 -11.33
N PHE A 234 -1.63 -8.04 -10.23
CA PHE A 234 -2.17 -6.68 -10.10
C PHE A 234 -1.08 -5.61 -10.10
N SER A 235 0.11 -5.90 -9.58
CA SER A 235 1.26 -4.99 -9.68
C SER A 235 1.71 -4.78 -11.12
N ILE A 236 1.75 -5.85 -11.92
CA ILE A 236 2.09 -5.78 -13.34
C ILE A 236 0.98 -5.04 -14.10
N ALA A 237 -0.29 -5.33 -13.83
CA ALA A 237 -1.41 -4.63 -14.44
C ALA A 237 -1.38 -3.12 -14.13
N GLN A 238 -1.13 -2.75 -12.86
CA GLN A 238 -0.97 -1.36 -12.43
C GLN A 238 0.17 -0.68 -13.19
N PHE A 239 1.32 -1.34 -13.27
CA PHE A 239 2.49 -0.84 -14.00
C PHE A 239 2.19 -0.58 -15.48
N VAL A 240 1.59 -1.56 -16.17
CA VAL A 240 1.25 -1.45 -17.59
C VAL A 240 0.24 -0.33 -17.82
N LEU A 241 -0.79 -0.24 -16.99
CA LEU A 241 -1.80 0.80 -17.11
C LEU A 241 -1.24 2.19 -16.82
N ILE A 242 -0.31 2.35 -15.87
CA ILE A 242 0.38 3.64 -15.67
C ILE A 242 1.12 4.03 -16.95
N ILE A 243 1.91 3.12 -17.53
CA ILE A 243 2.65 3.42 -18.77
C ILE A 243 1.70 3.82 -19.90
N LEU A 244 0.71 2.99 -20.20
CA LEU A 244 -0.23 3.25 -21.30
C LEU A 244 -0.96 4.58 -21.11
N SER A 245 -1.42 4.86 -19.90
CA SER A 245 -2.17 6.08 -19.63
C SER A 245 -1.27 7.32 -19.65
N THR A 246 -0.03 7.22 -19.16
CA THR A 246 0.93 8.33 -19.22
C THR A 246 1.42 8.61 -20.63
N THR A 247 1.66 7.57 -21.45
CA THR A 247 2.02 7.76 -22.87
C THR A 247 0.87 8.39 -23.64
N GLN A 248 -0.36 7.94 -23.42
CA GLN A 248 -1.53 8.58 -24.03
C GLN A 248 -1.67 10.06 -23.64
N LEU A 249 -1.46 10.39 -22.35
CA LEU A 249 -1.46 11.78 -21.89
C LEU A 249 -0.34 12.60 -22.54
N PHE A 250 0.85 12.00 -22.66
CA PHE A 250 1.99 12.64 -23.30
C PHE A 250 1.71 13.02 -24.75
N ASP A 251 1.19 12.07 -25.53
CA ASP A 251 0.87 12.26 -26.94
C ASP A 251 -0.20 13.36 -27.12
N LEU A 252 -1.24 13.37 -26.26
CA LEU A 252 -2.29 14.40 -26.28
C LEU A 252 -1.75 15.79 -25.96
N VAL A 253 -0.93 15.93 -24.92
CA VAL A 253 -0.37 17.25 -24.56
C VAL A 253 0.56 17.76 -25.66
N ILE A 254 1.32 16.87 -26.31
CA ILE A 254 2.15 17.22 -27.46
C ILE A 254 1.29 17.69 -28.64
N GLU A 255 0.22 16.95 -28.96
CA GLU A 255 -0.71 17.31 -30.03
C GLU A 255 -1.35 18.68 -29.78
N ASP A 256 -1.82 18.93 -28.55
CA ASP A 256 -2.38 20.23 -28.15
C ASP A 256 -1.34 21.35 -28.28
N ILE A 257 -0.10 21.11 -27.88
CA ILE A 257 1.00 22.08 -28.02
C ILE A 257 1.29 22.39 -29.49
N TYR A 258 1.32 21.39 -30.38
CA TYR A 258 1.59 21.60 -31.81
C TYR A 258 0.42 22.24 -32.56
N ASN A 259 -0.81 22.04 -32.10
CA ASN A 259 -2.01 22.63 -32.69
C ASN A 259 -2.20 24.10 -32.30
N VAL A 260 -1.51 24.59 -31.26
CA VAL A 260 -1.35 26.01 -31.02
C VAL A 260 -0.33 26.53 -32.03
N GLU A 261 -0.72 27.45 -32.92
CA GLU A 261 0.21 28.17 -33.81
C GLU A 261 1.21 28.97 -32.96
N LEU A 262 2.26 28.29 -32.48
CA LEU A 262 3.32 28.89 -31.71
C LEU A 262 4.18 29.73 -32.67
N PRO A 263 4.50 30.98 -32.33
CA PRO A 263 5.44 31.77 -33.13
C PRO A 263 6.76 30.99 -33.30
N SER A 264 7.41 31.13 -34.45
CA SER A 264 8.64 30.42 -34.87
C SER A 264 9.86 30.59 -33.94
N GLU A 265 9.70 31.32 -32.84
CA GLU A 265 10.66 31.67 -31.81
C GLU A 265 10.56 30.80 -30.54
N ILE A 266 9.60 29.87 -30.48
CA ILE A 266 9.41 28.93 -29.37
C ILE A 266 9.85 27.52 -29.78
N THR A 267 10.80 26.92 -29.05
CA THR A 267 11.14 25.50 -29.15
C THR A 267 10.71 24.78 -27.89
N ILE A 268 10.14 23.57 -28.05
CA ILE A 268 9.64 22.76 -26.93
C ILE A 268 10.30 21.39 -27.01
N ASP A 269 11.11 21.07 -26.01
CA ASP A 269 11.65 19.74 -25.79
C ASP A 269 10.82 19.04 -24.70
N SER A 270 10.62 17.74 -24.83
CA SER A 270 9.80 16.98 -23.89
C SER A 270 10.46 15.67 -23.49
N SER A 271 10.27 15.25 -22.23
CA SER A 271 10.84 14.02 -21.70
C SER A 271 9.88 13.30 -20.75
N LEU A 272 9.91 11.98 -20.80
CA LEU A 272 9.07 11.11 -19.99
C LEU A 272 9.91 10.04 -19.28
N THR A 273 9.73 9.89 -17.96
CA THR A 273 10.44 8.90 -17.15
C THR A 273 9.53 8.08 -16.24
N PHE A 274 9.84 6.79 -16.13
CA PHE A 274 9.11 5.79 -15.34
C PHE A 274 9.95 5.18 -14.20
N ALA A 275 11.09 5.78 -13.85
CA ALA A 275 12.04 5.20 -12.90
C ALA A 275 11.41 4.74 -11.58
N TYR A 276 10.53 5.55 -11.00
CA TYR A 276 9.83 5.21 -9.75
C TYR A 276 8.84 4.06 -9.94
N THR A 277 8.01 4.08 -10.99
CA THR A 277 7.07 2.98 -11.29
C THR A 277 7.79 1.65 -11.58
N ILE A 278 8.96 1.70 -12.21
CA ILE A 278 9.83 0.51 -12.37
C ILE A 278 10.32 0.00 -11.01
N LEU A 279 10.84 0.89 -10.16
CA LEU A 279 11.29 0.51 -8.80
C LEU A 279 10.16 -0.10 -7.97
N VAL A 280 8.94 0.44 -8.06
CA VAL A 280 7.75 -0.11 -7.41
C VAL A 280 7.48 -1.54 -7.86
N LEU A 281 7.50 -1.79 -9.17
CA LEU A 281 7.31 -3.15 -9.71
C LEU A 281 8.41 -4.11 -9.21
N VAL A 282 9.67 -3.66 -9.20
CA VAL A 282 10.81 -4.44 -8.70
C VAL A 282 10.60 -4.82 -7.23
N PHE A 283 10.22 -3.86 -6.38
CA PHE A 283 9.91 -4.14 -4.98
C PHE A 283 8.76 -5.13 -4.84
N ASN A 284 7.69 -5.00 -5.64
CA ASN A 284 6.56 -5.93 -5.62
C ASN A 284 6.98 -7.36 -5.99
N ILE A 285 7.83 -7.52 -7.01
CA ILE A 285 8.40 -8.83 -7.38
C ILE A 285 9.27 -9.39 -6.24
N ILE A 286 10.07 -8.56 -5.58
CA ILE A 286 10.87 -8.96 -4.43
C ILE A 286 9.96 -9.44 -3.28
N ILE A 287 8.85 -8.74 -3.00
CA ILE A 287 7.87 -9.13 -1.97
C ILE A 287 7.32 -10.53 -2.24
N GLY A 288 6.89 -10.79 -3.49
CA GLY A 288 6.43 -12.13 -3.90
C GLY A 288 7.53 -13.18 -3.74
N SER A 289 8.76 -12.84 -4.12
CA SER A 289 9.92 -13.73 -4.00
C SER A 289 10.23 -14.08 -2.54
N ILE A 290 10.21 -13.09 -1.64
CA ILE A 290 10.40 -13.30 -0.19
C ILE A 290 9.32 -14.24 0.35
N TRP A 291 8.06 -14.08 -0.07
CA TRP A 291 6.97 -14.96 0.31
C TRP A 291 7.21 -16.42 -0.12
N TYR A 292 7.65 -16.64 -1.36
CA TYR A 292 7.97 -17.99 -1.84
C TYR A 292 9.21 -18.59 -1.14
N VAL A 293 10.24 -17.79 -0.90
CA VAL A 293 11.43 -18.21 -0.13
C VAL A 293 11.03 -18.64 1.27
N TRP A 294 10.16 -17.88 1.94
CA TRP A 294 9.60 -18.25 3.23
C TRP A 294 8.91 -19.62 3.19
N MET A 295 8.04 -19.84 2.20
CA MET A 295 7.33 -21.11 2.03
C MET A 295 8.27 -22.31 1.83
N ILE A 296 9.43 -22.11 1.19
CA ILE A 296 10.45 -23.15 1.03
C ILE A 296 11.21 -23.38 2.34
N LEU A 297 11.63 -22.31 3.01
CA LEU A 297 12.37 -22.37 4.27
C LEU A 297 11.54 -23.00 5.38
N GLU A 298 10.26 -22.67 5.44
CA GLU A 298 9.33 -23.24 6.41
C GLU A 298 9.22 -24.76 6.26
N LYS A 299 9.17 -25.31 5.04
CA LYS A 299 9.19 -26.78 4.83
C LYS A 299 10.47 -27.44 5.37
N LYS A 300 11.60 -26.71 5.35
CA LYS A 300 12.90 -27.21 5.84
C LYS A 300 13.04 -27.06 7.36
N LEU A 301 12.49 -25.98 7.93
CA LEU A 301 12.58 -25.64 9.36
C LEU A 301 11.46 -26.26 10.20
N GLY A 302 10.30 -26.51 9.58
CA GLY A 302 9.06 -27.00 10.18
C GLY A 302 8.91 -28.52 10.15
N LYS A 303 9.98 -29.30 10.01
CA LYS A 303 9.98 -30.71 10.41
C LYS A 303 10.37 -30.77 11.90
N PRO A 304 9.40 -30.88 12.85
CA PRO A 304 9.76 -31.37 14.17
C PRO A 304 10.22 -32.82 14.01
N LYS A 305 11.13 -33.23 14.89
CA LYS A 305 11.61 -34.59 15.11
C LYS A 305 10.50 -35.60 15.51
N GLN A 306 9.34 -35.61 14.88
CA GLN A 306 8.35 -36.68 15.07
C GLN A 306 8.80 -37.99 14.41
N GLN A 307 9.70 -37.95 13.42
CA GLN A 307 10.37 -39.15 12.89
C GLN A 307 11.42 -39.74 13.82
N ALA A 308 11.87 -39.03 14.87
CA ALA A 308 12.82 -39.59 15.83
C ALA A 308 12.13 -40.36 16.97
N ILE A 309 10.86 -40.06 17.26
CA ILE A 309 10.09 -40.75 18.32
C ILE A 309 9.45 -42.03 17.78
N GLN A 310 9.06 -42.09 16.50
CA GLN A 310 8.58 -43.33 15.88
C GLN A 310 9.69 -44.37 15.61
N ASN A 311 10.95 -43.94 15.46
CA ASN A 311 12.08 -44.85 15.24
C ASN A 311 12.76 -45.32 16.54
N GLN A 312 12.22 -44.96 17.71
CA GLN A 312 12.68 -45.46 19.02
C GLN A 312 11.66 -46.37 19.70
N THR A 313 10.49 -46.58 19.10
CA THR A 313 9.47 -47.54 19.55
C THR A 313 9.14 -48.60 18.49
N ALA A 314 10.05 -48.84 17.55
CA ALA A 314 9.97 -49.95 16.60
C ALA A 314 11.07 -50.99 16.91
#